data_AF-A0A847CE05-F1
#
_entry.id   AF-A0A847CE05-F1
#
_cell.length_a   1.000
_cell.length_b   1.000
_cell.length_c   1.000
_cell.angle_alpha   90.00
_cell.angle_beta   90.00
_cell.angle_gamma   90.00
#
_symmetry.space_group_name_H-M   'P 1'
#
loop_
_entity.id
_entity.type
_entity.pdbx_description
1 polymer ?
#
loop_
_entity_poly.entity_id
_entity_poly.type
_entity_poly.pdbx_seq_one_letter_code
_entity_poly.pdbx_strand_id
1 'polypeptide(L)' 'MHCMVFRNSVELEKNNATPLFDWGKYYIKDGRYFMPLSVQVHHSFADGLHVGKFAQKIQEYLDNL' A
#
# COMPACT_ATOMS: atom_id res chain seq x y z
N MET A 1 -3.86 12.93 -6.40
CA MET A 1 -4.03 12.80 -4.93
C MET A 1 -2.76 12.18 -4.37
N HIS A 2 -1.95 12.95 -3.67
CA HIS A 2 -0.55 12.58 -3.42
C HIS A 2 -0.29 12.33 -1.95
N CYS A 3 -0.35 11.06 -1.54
CA CYS A 3 0.57 10.42 -0.59
C CYS A 3 -0.10 9.21 0.07
N MET A 4 0.47 8.04 -0.23
CA MET A 4 0.24 6.79 0.48
C MET A 4 1.39 6.54 1.46
N VAL A 5 1.07 6.45 2.74
CA VAL A 5 2.03 5.97 3.75
C VAL A 5 1.93 4.45 3.79
N PHE A 6 2.91 3.75 3.21
CA PHE A 6 3.04 2.30 3.27
C PHE A 6 3.75 1.86 4.55
N ARG A 7 3.06 1.06 5.37
CA ARG A 7 3.68 0.25 6.43
C ARG A 7 3.70 -1.20 6.00
N ASN A 8 4.91 -1.77 5.90
CA ASN A 8 5.12 -3.21 5.77
C ASN A 8 5.11 -3.81 7.18
N SER A 9 4.16 -4.70 7.47
CA SER A 9 4.20 -5.56 8.66
C SER A 9 4.28 -7.00 8.18
N VAL A 10 5.26 -7.76 8.68
CA VAL A 10 5.46 -9.18 8.38
C VAL A 10 5.37 -9.98 9.66
N GLU A 11 4.46 -10.98 9.70
CA GLU A 11 4.71 -12.40 9.97
C GLU A 11 3.36 -13.07 10.30
N LEU A 12 2.78 -13.80 9.34
CA LEU A 12 1.62 -14.68 9.56
C LEU A 12 1.82 -16.00 8.80
N GLU A 13 1.41 -17.09 9.43
CA GLU A 13 1.84 -18.46 9.13
C GLU A 13 1.63 -18.95 7.68
N LYS A 14 2.59 -19.81 7.31
CA LYS A 14 2.93 -20.58 6.11
C LYS A 14 1.89 -20.99 5.03
N ASN A 15 0.61 -20.62 5.05
CA ASN A 15 -0.34 -21.22 4.10
C ASN A 15 -1.38 -20.31 3.44
N ASN A 16 -1.29 -18.99 3.57
CA ASN A 16 -2.20 -18.06 2.88
C ASN A 16 -1.41 -17.04 2.04
N ALA A 17 -1.52 -17.14 0.71
CA ALA A 17 -0.91 -16.24 -0.27
C ALA A 17 -1.78 -15.00 -0.58
N THR A 18 -2.78 -14.70 0.24
CA THR A 18 -3.70 -13.60 0.00
C THR A 18 -3.11 -12.29 0.54
N PRO A 19 -2.80 -11.29 -0.32
CA PRO A 19 -2.38 -9.98 0.15
C PRO A 19 -3.52 -9.30 0.90
N LEU A 20 -3.24 -8.75 2.08
CA LEU A 20 -4.20 -7.97 2.85
C LEU A 20 -3.91 -6.48 2.69
N PHE A 21 -4.97 -5.70 2.51
CA PHE A 21 -4.92 -4.26 2.30
C PHE A 21 -5.79 -3.59 3.35
N ASP A 22 -5.20 -2.66 4.11
CA ASP A 22 -5.90 -1.84 5.09
C ASP A 22 -5.65 -0.36 4.76
N TRP A 23 -6.70 0.45 4.70
CA TRP A 23 -6.56 1.91 4.54
C TRP A 23 -7.29 2.66 5.64
N GLY A 24 -6.70 3.77 6.07
CA GLY A 24 -7.30 4.66 7.03
C GLY A 24 -8.09 5.78 6.38
N LYS A 25 -8.73 6.60 7.21
CA LYS A 25 -9.42 7.82 6.76
C LYS A 25 -8.43 8.76 6.07
N TYR A 26 -8.81 9.24 4.89
CA TYR A 26 -8.02 10.25 4.19
C TYR A 26 -8.10 11.60 4.91
N TYR A 27 -7.05 12.42 4.76
CA TYR A 27 -6.98 13.75 5.33
C TYR A 27 -6.29 14.71 4.36
N ILE A 28 -6.56 16.01 4.51
CA ILE A 28 -5.94 17.05 3.70
C ILE A 28 -4.78 17.65 4.50
N LYS A 29 -3.61 17.75 3.88
CA LYS A 29 -2.44 18.42 4.42
C LYS A 29 -1.77 19.20 3.29
N ASP A 30 -1.41 20.46 3.51
CA ASP A 30 -0.75 21.31 2.52
C ASP A 30 -1.48 21.37 1.15
N GLY A 31 -2.82 21.38 1.18
CA GLY A 31 -3.67 21.38 -0.02
C GLY A 31 -3.70 20.05 -0.81
N ARG A 32 -3.10 18.98 -0.27
CA ARG A 32 -3.05 17.65 -0.89
C ARG A 32 -3.82 16.64 -0.05
N TYR A 33 -4.43 15.66 -0.71
CA TYR A 33 -5.11 14.54 -0.07
C TYR A 33 -4.10 13.42 0.24
N PHE A 34 -4.11 12.97 1.49
CA PHE A 34 -3.28 11.89 2.02
C PHE A 34 -4.17 10.74 2.46
N MET A 35 -3.79 9.50 2.14
CA MET A 35 -4.48 8.30 2.61
C MET A 35 -3.45 7.27 3.09
N PRO A 36 -3.46 6.90 4.38
CA PRO A 36 -2.58 5.83 4.84
C PRO A 36 -3.05 4.49 4.27
N LEU A 37 -2.13 3.73 3.67
CA LEU A 37 -2.40 2.43 3.04
C LEU A 37 -1.37 1.42 3.55
N SER A 38 -1.81 0.41 4.27
CA SER A 38 -0.97 -0.69 4.75
C SER A 38 -1.18 -1.91 3.86
N VAL A 39 -0.09 -2.57 3.51
CA VAL A 39 -0.11 -3.79 2.69
C VAL A 39 0.66 -4.86 3.43
N GLN A 40 0.01 -5.99 3.64
CA GLN A 40 0.61 -7.17 4.24
C GLN A 40 0.69 -8.25 3.16
N VAL A 41 1.90 -8.65 2.83
CA VAL A 41 2.20 -9.65 1.80
C VAL A 41 3.10 -10.73 2.37
N HIS A 42 2.86 -11.96 1.91
CA HIS A 42 3.69 -13.11 2.26
C HIS A 42 4.99 -13.09 1.44
N HIS A 43 6.14 -13.28 2.11
CA HIS A 43 7.47 -13.24 1.47
C HIS A 43 7.64 -14.22 0.31
N SER A 44 6.93 -15.35 0.31
CA SER A 44 6.98 -16.32 -0.81
C SER A 44 6.17 -15.92 -2.04
N PHE A 45 5.30 -14.89 -1.95
CA PHE A 45 4.39 -14.49 -3.04
C PHE A 45 4.70 -13.11 -3.61
N ALA A 46 5.16 -12.17 -2.79
CA ALA A 46 5.53 -10.84 -3.23
C ALA A 46 6.75 -10.35 -2.46
N ASP A 47 7.87 -10.23 -3.15
CA ASP A 47 9.06 -9.55 -2.64
C ASP A 47 8.85 -8.02 -2.63
N GLY A 48 9.67 -7.28 -1.87
CA GLY A 48 9.53 -5.81 -1.70
C GLY A 48 9.45 -5.03 -3.01
N LEU A 49 9.98 -5.59 -4.11
CA LEU A 49 9.84 -5.07 -5.47
C LEU A 49 8.39 -5.01 -5.97
N HIS A 50 7.57 -6.03 -5.70
CA HIS A 50 6.18 -6.08 -6.14
C HIS A 50 5.31 -5.06 -5.38
N VAL A 51 5.55 -4.92 -4.08
CA VAL A 51 4.88 -3.90 -3.25
C VAL A 51 5.26 -2.50 -3.71
N GLY A 52 6.54 -2.26 -4.01
CA GLY A 52 6.99 -0.98 -4.56
C GLY A 52 6.34 -0.64 -5.91
N LYS A 53 6.24 -1.61 -6.83
CA LYS A 53 5.55 -1.43 -8.12
C LYS A 53 4.05 -1.18 -7.95
N PHE A 54 3.41 -1.87 -7.02
CA PHE A 54 2.00 -1.66 -6.69
C PHE A 54 1.75 -0.24 -6.14
N ALA A 55 2.59 0.19 -5.20
CA ALA A 55 2.55 1.54 -4.64
C ALA A 55 2.68 2.62 -5.73
N GLN A 56 3.63 2.44 -6.65
CA GLN A 56 3.82 3.37 -7.77
C GLN A 56 2.58 3.44 -8.67
N LYS A 57 2.03 2.29 -9.08
CA LYS A 57 0.86 2.25 -9.97
C LYS A 57 -0.38 2.87 -9.36
N ILE A 58 -0.63 2.66 -8.07
CA ILE A 58 -1.75 3.32 -7.41
C ILE A 58 -1.52 4.83 -7.35
N GLN A 59 -0.30 5.29 -7.05
CA GLN A 59 -0.02 6.72 -7.01
C GLN A 59 -0.24 7.36 -8.38
N GLU A 60 0.23 6.73 -9.46
CA GLU A 60 -0.01 7.16 -10.83
C GLU A 60 -1.50 7.20 -11.19
N TYR A 61 -2.26 6.17 -10.81
CA TYR A 61 -3.71 6.14 -11.05
C TYR A 61 -4.44 7.28 -10.31
N LEU A 62 -4.08 7.53 -9.05
CA LEU A 62 -4.69 8.57 -8.22
C LEU A 62 -4.25 9.99 -8.57
N ASP A 63 -3.14 10.16 -9.28
CA ASP A 63 -2.70 11.47 -9.79
C ASP A 63 -3.29 11.82 -11.16
N ASN A 64 -3.80 10.83 -11.89
CA ASN A 64 -4.52 11.00 -13.16
C ASN A 64 -6.05 11.00 -13.03
N LEU A 65 -6.57 10.98 -11.78
CA LEU A 65 -7.98 11.16 -11.42
C LEU A 65 -8.26 12.64 -11.11
#